data_AF-A0A7S2RKW2-F1
#
_entry.id   AF-A0A7S2RKW2-F1
#
_cell.length_a   1.000
_cell.length_b   1.000
_cell.length_c   1.000
_cell.angle_alpha   90.00
_cell.angle_beta   90.00
_cell.angle_gamma   90.00
#
_symmetry.space_group_name_H-M   'P 1'
#
loop_
_entity.id
_entity.type
_entity.pdbx_description
1 polymer ?
#
loop_
_entity_poly.entity_id
_entity_poly.type
_entity_poly.pdbx_seq_one_letter_code
_entity_poly.pdbx_strand_id
1 'polypeptide(L)'
;MSMLTPKDLMDKLRDDYDMNNYLWTGNLFTSAFESECRFTDPTLSFVGIEQYKTNVQNLQPIMNFLTHNQINDYTKSELLDIQLFDNDDNDNHYVQTRWNMVGTLVALPWKPTINVIGQTKFWYRNNNNSN
;
A
#
# COMPACT_ATOMS: atom_id res chain seq x y z
N MET A 1 11.61 -11.29 17.14
CA MET A 1 11.06 -10.96 15.82
C MET A 1 12.24 -10.55 14.97
N SER A 2 12.61 -11.30 13.94
CA SER A 2 13.74 -10.95 13.07
C SER A 2 13.43 -9.64 12.35
N MET A 3 14.40 -8.73 12.28
CA MET A 3 14.27 -7.51 11.47
C MET A 3 14.15 -7.89 9.99
N LEU A 4 13.18 -7.30 9.29
CA LEU A 4 13.03 -7.45 7.84
C LEU A 4 14.21 -6.76 7.14
N THR A 5 14.85 -7.45 6.20
CA THR A 5 15.83 -6.81 5.33
C THR A 5 15.11 -5.91 4.30
N PRO A 6 15.80 -4.95 3.65
CA PRO A 6 15.20 -4.16 2.58
C PRO A 6 14.65 -5.03 1.44
N LYS A 7 15.30 -6.16 1.15
CA LYS A 7 14.82 -7.14 0.18
C LYS A 7 13.52 -7.81 0.64
N ASP A 8 13.45 -8.26 1.90
CA ASP A 8 12.22 -8.86 2.43
C ASP A 8 11.07 -7.85 2.43
N LEU A 9 11.35 -6.57 2.72
CA LEU A 9 10.37 -5.50 2.62
C LEU A 9 9.86 -5.37 1.18
N MET A 10 10.73 -5.34 0.18
CA MET A 10 10.30 -5.29 -1.23
C MET A 10 9.43 -6.48 -1.61
N ASP A 11 9.79 -7.69 -1.17
CA ASP A 11 9.01 -8.90 -1.47
C ASP A 11 7.62 -8.84 -0.80
N LYS A 12 7.54 -8.37 0.44
CA LYS A 12 6.25 -8.15 1.12
C LYS A 12 5.40 -7.08 0.46
N LEU A 13 6.01 -5.99 0.01
CA LEU A 13 5.30 -4.95 -0.73
C LEU A 13 4.79 -5.48 -2.06
N ARG A 14 5.53 -6.35 -2.77
CA ARG A 14 5.01 -7.03 -3.98
C ARG A 14 3.75 -7.84 -3.67
N ASP A 15 3.79 -8.65 -2.60
CA ASP A 15 2.63 -9.43 -2.16
C ASP A 15 1.42 -8.51 -1.85
N ASP A 16 1.66 -7.33 -1.26
CA ASP A 16 0.60 -6.37 -0.97
C ASP A 16 -0.13 -5.91 -2.25
N TYR A 17 0.59 -5.59 -3.32
CA TYR A 17 -0.03 -5.23 -4.60
C TYR A 17 -0.67 -6.45 -5.28
N ASP A 18 0.12 -7.49 -5.52
CA ASP A 18 -0.24 -8.57 -6.44
C ASP A 18 -1.20 -9.60 -5.82
N MET A 19 -1.04 -9.90 -4.52
CA MET A 19 -1.85 -10.90 -3.83
C MET A 19 -2.95 -10.27 -2.98
N ASN A 20 -2.63 -9.18 -2.26
CA ASN A 20 -3.58 -8.59 -1.31
C ASN A 20 -4.48 -7.54 -1.96
N ASN A 21 -4.17 -7.10 -3.19
CA ASN A 21 -4.92 -6.06 -3.89
C ASN A 21 -5.08 -4.79 -3.03
N TYR A 22 -4.01 -4.39 -2.33
CA TYR A 22 -4.12 -3.47 -1.19
C TYR A 22 -4.67 -2.09 -1.52
N LEU A 23 -4.56 -1.59 -2.77
CA LEU A 23 -5.11 -0.27 -3.10
C LEU A 23 -6.64 -0.24 -2.97
N TRP A 24 -7.29 -1.40 -3.14
CA TRP A 24 -8.74 -1.58 -3.04
C TRP A 24 -9.18 -2.18 -1.71
N THR A 25 -8.42 -3.14 -1.18
CA THR A 25 -8.76 -3.86 0.05
C THR A 25 -8.19 -3.20 1.31
N GLY A 26 -7.15 -2.37 1.14
CA GLY A 26 -6.29 -1.86 2.22
C GLY A 26 -5.67 -2.95 3.09
N ASN A 27 -5.61 -4.19 2.60
CA ASN A 27 -4.92 -5.29 3.26
C ASN A 27 -3.41 -5.16 3.01
N LEU A 28 -2.78 -4.28 3.75
CA LEU A 28 -1.34 -4.04 3.75
C LEU A 28 -0.66 -4.91 4.81
N PHE A 29 0.56 -5.40 4.55
CA PHE A 29 1.36 -6.15 5.51
C PHE A 29 1.86 -5.25 6.65
N THR A 30 1.00 -4.95 7.63
CA THR A 30 1.27 -3.96 8.68
C THR A 30 2.42 -4.35 9.61
N SER A 31 2.83 -5.62 9.67
CA SER A 31 3.94 -6.07 10.51
C SER A 31 5.31 -5.54 10.08
N ALA A 32 5.43 -5.00 8.86
CA ALA A 32 6.64 -4.31 8.40
C ALA A 32 6.75 -2.86 8.91
N PHE A 33 5.72 -2.33 9.57
CA PHE A 33 5.64 -0.94 9.97
C PHE A 33 5.83 -0.78 11.48
N GLU A 34 6.46 0.34 11.89
CA GLU A 34 6.50 0.74 13.30
C GLU A 34 5.11 1.18 13.77
N SER A 35 4.80 1.03 15.06
CA SER A 35 3.48 1.36 15.62
C SER A 35 3.07 2.82 15.34
N GLU A 36 4.02 3.75 15.39
CA GLU A 36 3.86 5.19 15.16
C GLU A 36 4.18 5.60 13.70
N CYS A 37 4.09 4.67 12.74
CA CYS A 37 4.32 5.00 11.34
C CYS A 37 3.30 6.04 10.83
N ARG A 38 3.79 6.98 9.99
CA ARG A 38 2.95 7.98 9.33
C ARG A 38 2.53 7.48 7.95
N PHE A 39 1.23 7.52 7.69
CA PHE A 39 0.65 7.24 6.39
C PHE A 39 0.09 8.53 5.80
N THR A 40 0.42 8.79 4.53
CA THR A 40 0.05 10.01 3.81
C THR A 40 -0.46 9.63 2.43
N ASP A 41 -1.65 10.12 2.11
CA ASP A 41 -2.17 10.21 0.75
C ASP A 41 -2.32 11.69 0.35
N PRO A 42 -2.67 12.02 -0.91
CA PRO A 42 -2.78 13.42 -1.35
C PRO A 42 -3.80 14.29 -0.59
N THR A 43 -4.72 13.68 0.16
CA THR A 43 -5.84 14.35 0.82
C THR A 43 -5.73 14.34 2.34
N LEU A 44 -5.05 13.36 2.93
CA LEU A 44 -4.98 13.17 4.37
C LEU A 44 -3.64 12.58 4.83
N SER A 45 -3.33 12.80 6.10
CA SER A 45 -2.19 12.19 6.78
C SER A 45 -2.58 11.79 8.19
N PHE A 46 -2.16 10.62 8.61
CA PHE A 46 -2.37 10.13 9.97
C PHE A 46 -1.16 9.33 10.46
N VAL A 47 -1.09 9.16 11.77
CA VAL A 47 -0.03 8.41 12.46
C VAL A 47 -0.67 7.24 13.17
N GLY A 48 -0.05 6.07 13.08
CA GLY A 48 -0.48 4.88 13.79
C GLY A 48 -1.03 3.78 12.88
N ILE A 49 -0.55 2.54 13.08
CA ILE A 49 -1.07 1.36 12.36
C ILE A 49 -2.55 1.10 12.70
N GLU A 50 -2.98 1.34 13.94
CA GLU A 50 -4.38 1.12 14.32
C GLU A 50 -5.31 2.16 13.67
N GLN A 51 -4.84 3.39 13.53
CA GLN A 51 -5.58 4.43 12.80
C GLN A 51 -5.63 4.10 11.29
N TYR A 52 -4.55 3.58 10.71
CA TYR A 52 -4.52 3.06 9.36
C TYR A 52 -5.62 2.02 9.14
N LYS A 53 -5.63 0.96 9.97
CA LYS A 53 -6.61 -0.13 9.87
C LYS A 53 -8.04 0.39 10.01
N THR A 54 -8.29 1.25 10.98
CA THR A 54 -9.62 1.83 11.20
C THR A 54 -10.09 2.63 9.99
N ASN A 55 -9.23 3.49 9.42
CA ASN A 55 -9.56 4.30 8.26
C ASN A 55 -9.85 3.43 7.03
N VAL A 56 -9.04 2.40 6.78
CA VAL A 56 -9.25 1.45 5.70
C VAL A 56 -10.55 0.65 5.89
N GLN A 57 -10.78 0.12 7.09
CA GLN A 57 -11.97 -0.68 7.40
C GLN A 57 -13.25 0.12 7.18
N ASN A 58 -13.26 1.42 7.49
CA ASN A 58 -14.40 2.29 7.25
C ASN A 58 -14.74 2.47 5.76
N LEU A 59 -13.78 2.25 4.85
CA LEU A 59 -14.00 2.33 3.40
C LEU A 59 -14.49 1.00 2.80
N GLN A 60 -14.23 -0.13 3.47
CA GLN A 60 -14.58 -1.47 2.96
C GLN A 60 -16.06 -1.65 2.63
N PRO A 61 -17.04 -1.20 3.46
CA PRO A 61 -18.46 -1.33 3.12
C PRO A 61 -18.84 -0.64 1.81
N ILE A 62 -18.26 0.53 1.55
CA ILE A 62 -18.51 1.30 0.33
C ILE A 62 -17.90 0.58 -0.88
N MET A 63 -16.66 0.08 -0.77
CA MET A 63 -16.01 -0.65 -1.86
C MET A 63 -16.73 -1.97 -2.17
N ASN A 64 -17.15 -2.70 -1.14
CA ASN A 64 -17.96 -3.90 -1.29
C ASN A 64 -19.29 -3.61 -1.99
N PHE A 65 -19.99 -2.54 -1.59
CA PHE A 65 -21.21 -2.12 -2.28
C PHE A 65 -20.93 -1.83 -3.76
N LEU A 66 -19.94 -0.98 -4.06
CA LEU A 66 -19.61 -0.54 -5.42
C LEU A 66 -19.18 -1.68 -6.35
N THR A 67 -18.69 -2.78 -5.79
CA THR A 67 -18.20 -3.97 -6.51
C THR A 67 -19.09 -5.20 -6.33
N HIS A 68 -20.30 -5.06 -5.77
CA HIS A 68 -21.20 -6.19 -5.44
C HIS A 68 -20.54 -7.32 -4.61
N ASN A 69 -19.68 -6.97 -3.66
CA ASN A 69 -18.88 -7.88 -2.84
C ASN A 69 -17.90 -8.75 -3.65
N GLN A 70 -17.56 -8.34 -4.87
CA GLN A 70 -16.64 -9.01 -5.79
C GLN A 70 -15.44 -8.10 -6.09
N ILE A 71 -14.83 -7.50 -5.05
CA ILE A 71 -13.72 -6.54 -5.20
C ILE A 71 -12.62 -7.11 -6.11
N ASN A 72 -12.17 -8.36 -5.88
CA ASN A 72 -11.08 -8.96 -6.65
C ASN A 72 -11.45 -9.34 -8.10
N ASP A 73 -12.74 -9.44 -8.44
CA ASP A 73 -13.15 -9.76 -9.81
C ASP A 73 -13.18 -8.51 -10.70
N TYR A 74 -13.41 -7.33 -10.10
CA TYR A 74 -13.59 -6.07 -10.83
C TYR A 74 -12.48 -5.06 -10.60
N THR A 75 -11.53 -5.32 -9.71
CA THR A 75 -10.48 -4.38 -9.32
C THR A 75 -9.13 -5.05 -9.22
N LYS A 76 -8.07 -4.28 -9.43
CA LYS A 76 -6.69 -4.76 -9.33
C LYS A 76 -5.76 -3.63 -8.93
N SER A 77 -4.78 -3.98 -8.09
CA SER A 77 -3.64 -3.15 -7.73
C SER A 77 -2.45 -3.65 -8.54
N GLU A 78 -2.16 -3.01 -9.67
CA GLU A 78 -1.08 -3.46 -10.54
C GLU A 78 0.24 -2.81 -10.12
N LEU A 79 1.20 -3.61 -9.68
CA LEU A 79 2.56 -3.12 -9.48
C LEU A 79 3.25 -2.94 -10.85
N LEU A 80 3.62 -1.70 -11.16
CA LEU A 80 4.29 -1.36 -12.40
C LEU A 80 5.81 -1.33 -12.28
N ASP A 81 6.31 -0.95 -11.10
CA ASP A 81 7.75 -0.88 -10.79
C ASP A 81 7.98 -0.87 -9.27
N ILE A 82 9.10 -1.42 -8.83
CA ILE A 82 9.54 -1.36 -7.43
C ILE A 82 11.06 -1.23 -7.38
N GLN A 83 11.53 -0.20 -6.68
CA GLN A 83 12.93 0.18 -6.63
C GLN A 83 13.35 0.48 -5.19
N LEU A 84 14.55 0.02 -4.84
CA LEU A 84 15.19 0.33 -3.57
C LEU A 84 16.06 1.58 -3.72
N PHE A 85 15.81 2.57 -2.87
CA PHE A 85 16.64 3.77 -2.74
C PHE A 85 17.38 3.69 -1.40
N ASP A 86 18.57 3.11 -1.48
CA ASP A 86 19.46 2.87 -0.35
C ASP A 86 20.84 3.45 -0.69
N ASN A 87 20.98 4.76 -0.50
CA ASN A 87 22.24 5.48 -0.73
C ASN A 87 22.84 5.84 0.62
N ASP A 88 24.08 5.42 0.86
CA ASP A 88 24.80 5.65 2.12
C ASP A 88 25.00 7.14 2.46
N ASP A 89 24.90 8.03 1.47
CA ASP A 89 25.10 9.48 1.65
C ASP A 89 23.93 10.19 2.33
N ASN A 90 22.77 9.55 2.50
CA ASN A 90 21.62 10.15 3.18
C ASN A 90 20.92 9.10 4.07
N ASP A 91 20.63 9.45 5.33
CA ASP A 91 19.82 8.63 6.27
C ASP A 91 18.34 8.43 5.82
N ASN A 92 18.01 8.74 4.58
CA ASN A 92 16.68 8.66 3.98
C ASN A 92 16.58 7.44 3.06
N HIS A 93 16.53 6.26 3.65
CA HIS A 93 16.33 5.01 2.92
C HIS A 93 14.83 4.77 2.68
N TYR A 94 14.46 4.39 1.46
CA TYR A 94 13.08 4.03 1.14
C TYR A 94 12.96 3.04 -0.02
N VAL A 95 11.87 2.30 -0.04
CA VAL A 95 11.41 1.57 -1.22
C VAL A 95 10.39 2.45 -1.94
N GLN A 96 10.55 2.65 -3.25
CA GLN A 96 9.55 3.32 -4.08
C GLN A 96 8.84 2.29 -4.94
N THR A 97 7.53 2.44 -5.05
CA THR A 97 6.67 1.63 -5.90
C THR A 97 5.91 2.54 -6.84
N ARG A 98 5.75 2.11 -8.09
CA ARG A 98 4.87 2.72 -9.07
C ARG A 98 3.76 1.72 -9.36
N TRP A 99 2.53 2.18 -9.40
CA TRP A 99 1.37 1.30 -9.48
C TRP A 99 0.27 1.86 -10.37
N ASN A 100 -0.62 0.97 -10.81
CA ASN A 100 -1.87 1.32 -11.46
C ASN A 100 -3.05 0.75 -10.67
N MET A 101 -3.92 1.63 -10.19
CA MET A 101 -5.18 1.25 -9.55
C MET A 101 -6.25 1.18 -10.63
N VAL A 102 -6.62 -0.04 -11.03
CA VAL A 102 -7.63 -0.27 -12.06
C VAL A 102 -8.85 -0.94 -11.47
N GLY A 103 -10.03 -0.54 -11.90
CA GLY A 103 -11.24 -1.24 -11.49
C GLY A 103 -12.52 -0.68 -12.08
N THR A 104 -13.61 -1.44 -12.02
CA THR A 104 -14.92 -1.02 -12.51
C THR A 104 -15.96 -1.04 -11.39
N LEU A 105 -16.67 0.08 -11.19
CA LEU A 105 -17.69 0.20 -10.16
C LEU A 105 -19.03 -0.32 -10.68
N VAL A 106 -19.23 -1.63 -10.63
CA VAL A 106 -20.35 -2.32 -11.27
C VAL A 106 -21.73 -2.03 -10.66
N ALA A 107 -21.79 -1.51 -9.44
CA ALA A 107 -23.04 -1.12 -8.80
C ALA A 107 -23.64 0.19 -9.33
N LEU A 108 -22.87 0.99 -10.09
CA LEU A 108 -23.32 2.27 -10.63
C LEU A 108 -23.90 2.10 -12.04
N PRO A 109 -24.94 2.86 -12.44
CA PRO A 109 -25.65 2.65 -13.71
C PRO A 109 -24.76 2.71 -14.97
N TRP A 110 -23.75 3.58 -14.96
CA TRP A 110 -22.82 3.75 -16.07
C TRP A 110 -21.50 2.99 -15.91
N LYS A 111 -21.37 2.15 -14.86
CA LYS A 111 -20.22 1.28 -14.58
C LYS A 111 -18.87 1.97 -14.83
N PRO A 112 -18.56 3.08 -14.14
CA PRO A 112 -17.35 3.83 -14.41
C PRO A 112 -16.11 2.97 -14.14
N THR A 113 -15.10 3.14 -15.00
CA THR A 113 -13.78 2.53 -14.84
C THR A 113 -12.82 3.53 -14.21
N ILE A 114 -12.15 3.09 -13.16
CA ILE A 114 -11.04 3.76 -12.50
C ILE A 114 -9.75 3.22 -13.14
N ASN A 115 -8.84 4.12 -13.47
CA ASN A 115 -7.51 3.83 -14.00
C ASN A 115 -6.58 4.95 -13.55
N VAL A 116 -5.92 4.76 -12.42
CA VAL A 116 -5.12 5.79 -11.74
C VAL A 116 -3.71 5.28 -11.56
N ILE A 117 -2.76 5.99 -12.17
CA ILE A 117 -1.33 5.73 -11.97
C ILE A 117 -0.83 6.56 -10.81
N GLY A 118 -0.12 5.91 -9.89
CA GLY A 118 0.44 6.55 -8.71
C GLY A 118 1.80 6.01 -8.32
N GLN A 119 2.32 6.56 -7.23
CA GLN A 119 3.56 6.13 -6.62
C GLN A 119 3.45 6.18 -5.10
N THR A 120 4.11 5.25 -4.42
CA THR A 120 4.18 5.21 -2.94
C THR A 120 5.61 4.99 -2.51
N LYS A 121 6.05 5.75 -1.50
CA LYS A 121 7.36 5.63 -0.86
C LYS A 121 7.20 5.03 0.53
N PHE A 122 8.02 4.04 0.84
CA PHE A 122 8.06 3.33 2.12
C PHE A 122 9.42 3.58 2.76
N TRP A 123 9.48 4.57 3.66
CA TRP A 123 10.71 4.91 4.38
C TRP A 123 10.99 3.89 5.48
N TYR A 124 12.25 3.54 5.64
CA TYR A 124 12.70 2.63 6.69
C TYR A 124 14.04 3.12 7.27
N ARG A 125 14.37 2.65 8.48
CA ARG A 125 15.66 2.91 9.11
C ARG A 125 16.62 1.78 8.79
N ASN A 126 17.80 2.12 8.30
CA ASN A 126 18.87 1.16 8.10
C ASN A 126 19.64 0.99 9.42
N ASN A 127 19.48 -0.16 10.08
CA ASN A 127 20.13 -0.42 11.38
C ASN A 127 21.57 -0.94 11.25
N ASN A 128 22.21 -0.76 10.09
CA ASN A 128 23.61 -1.16 9.88
C ASN A 128 24.64 -0.38 10.74
N ASN A 129 24.21 0.61 11.53
CA ASN A 129 25.05 1.40 12.44
C ASN A 129 24.71 1.15 13.92
N SER A 130 24.97 -0.06 14.41
CA SER A 130 25.13 -0.31 15.85
C SER A 130 26.50 -0.95 16.08
N ASN A 131 27.54 -0.12 16.03
CA ASN A 131 28.83 -0.40 16.66
C ASN A 131 28.82 0.17 18.09
#